data_AF-A0A523IIE1-F1
#
_entry.id   AF-A0A523IIE1-F1
#
_cell.length_a   1.000
_cell.length_b   1.000
_cell.length_c   1.000
_cell.angle_alpha   90.00
_cell.angle_beta   90.00
_cell.angle_gamma   90.00
#
_symmetry.space_group_name_H-M   'P 1'
#
loop_
_entity.id
_entity.type
_entity.pdbx_description
1 polymer ?
#
loop_
_entity_poly.entity_id
_entity_poly.type
_entity_poly.pdbx_seq_one_letter_code
_entity_poly.pdbx_strand_id
1 'polypeptide(L)' 'MLLVNSYGDKKVKIEDSCAHCSKRINLTIAKGEITSLSPETVWIQQGGG' A
#
# COMPACT_ATOMS: atom_id res chain seq x y z
N MET A 1 5.52 -6.46 -14.74
CA MET A 1 4.36 -5.56 -14.52
C MET A 1 4.93 -4.21 -14.09
N LEU A 2 5.12 -3.28 -15.04
CA LEU A 2 5.57 -1.92 -14.74
C LEU A 2 4.39 -1.15 -14.15
N LEU A 3 4.52 -0.68 -12.91
CA LEU A 3 3.56 0.25 -12.32
C LEU A 3 3.60 1.55 -13.12
N VAL A 4 2.51 1.83 -13.83
CA VAL A 4 2.31 3.09 -14.53
C VAL A 4 2.25 4.20 -13.47
N ASN A 5 3.19 5.13 -13.56
CA ASN A 5 3.45 6.18 -12.58
C ASN A 5 2.40 7.30 -12.64
N SER A 6 1.13 6.97 -12.40
CA SER A 6 0.00 7.90 -12.53
C SER A 6 -0.11 8.93 -11.39
N TYR A 7 0.73 8.83 -10.36
CA TYR A 7 0.70 9.71 -9.17
C TYR A 7 1.89 10.68 -9.05
N GLY A 8 2.91 10.59 -9.91
CA GLY A 8 4.06 11.52 -9.93
C GLY A 8 4.82 11.63 -8.59
N ASP A 9 5.39 12.80 -8.29
CA ASP A 9 6.08 13.11 -7.02
C ASP A 9 5.15 13.27 -5.80
N LYS A 10 3.85 13.00 -5.96
CA LYS A 10 2.89 13.23 -4.89
C LYS A 10 3.00 12.15 -3.82
N LYS A 11 2.79 12.58 -2.58
CA LYS A 11 2.65 11.68 -1.43
C LYS A 11 1.25 11.06 -1.45
N VAL A 12 1.18 9.74 -1.54
CA VAL A 12 -0.07 8.97 -1.49
C VAL A 12 -0.18 8.30 -0.12
N LYS A 13 -1.36 8.38 0.49
CA LYS A 13 -1.70 7.66 1.72
C LYS A 13 -2.83 6.68 1.42
N ILE A 14 -2.68 5.45 1.85
CA ILE A 14 -3.65 4.36 1.72
C ILE A 14 -3.95 3.85 3.12
N GLU A 15 -5.23 3.79 3.44
CA GLU A 15 -5.75 3.26 4.70
C GLU A 15 -6.78 2.17 4.38
N ASP A 16 -6.58 0.98 4.93
CA ASP A 16 -7.42 -0.17 4.65
C ASP A 16 -7.58 -1.08 5.89
N SER A 17 -8.45 -2.07 5.78
CA SER A 17 -8.67 -3.10 6.81
C SER A 17 -8.06 -4.43 6.38
N CYS A 18 -7.39 -5.11 7.31
CA CYS A 18 -6.91 -6.47 7.09
C CYS A 18 -8.07 -7.43 6.79
N ALA A 19 -7.98 -8.17 5.68
CA ALA A 19 -9.04 -9.10 5.27
C ALA A 19 -9.21 -10.31 6.23
N HIS A 20 -8.16 -10.68 6.97
CA HIS A 20 -8.15 -11.86 7.84
C HIS A 20 -8.10 -11.54 9.33
N CYS A 21 -8.02 -10.26 9.69
CA CYS A 21 -7.74 -9.84 11.06
C CYS A 21 -8.30 -8.45 11.35
N SER A 22 -8.41 -8.09 12.62
CA SER A 22 -9.00 -6.78 13.02
C SER A 22 -8.03 -5.60 12.93
N LYS A 23 -6.85 -5.76 12.30
CA LYS A 23 -5.84 -4.70 12.21
C LYS A 23 -6.15 -3.76 11.04
N ARG A 24 -5.85 -2.47 11.25
CA ARG A 24 -5.82 -1.47 10.17
C ARG A 24 -4.47 -1.48 9.47
N ILE A 25 -4.50 -1.31 8.17
CA ILE A 25 -3.33 -1.20 7.30
C ILE A 25 -3.18 0.26 6.92
N ASN A 26 -1.99 0.82 7.14
CA ASN A 26 -1.64 2.18 6.75
C ASN A 26 -0.38 2.12 5.88
N LEU A 27 -0.45 2.67 4.67
CA LEU A 27 0.64 2.69 3.70
C LEU A 27 0.83 4.12 3.18
N THR A 28 2.06 4.61 3.22
CA THR A 28 2.45 5.89 2.63
C THR A 28 3.50 5.67 1.56
N ILE A 29 3.21 6.16 0.35
CA ILE A 29 4.12 6.13 -0.80
C ILE A 29 4.52 7.56 -1.14
N ALA A 30 5.81 7.81 -1.33
CA ALA A 30 6.33 9.09 -1.81
C ALA A 30 7.46 8.82 -2.81
N LYS A 31 7.46 9.53 -3.95
CA LYS A 31 8.47 9.36 -5.02
C LYS A 31 8.62 7.91 -5.50
N GLY A 32 7.52 7.16 -5.51
CA GLY A 32 7.51 5.75 -5.92
C GLY A 32 8.01 4.77 -4.85
N GLU A 33 8.42 5.23 -3.67
CA GLU A 33 8.92 4.40 -2.59
C GLU A 33 7.95 4.35 -1.41
N ILE A 34 7.89 3.19 -0.74
CA ILE A 34 7.16 3.02 0.51
C ILE A 34 7.95 3.69 1.62
N THR A 35 7.40 4.74 2.22
CA THR A 35 8.05 5.50 3.31
C THR A 35 7.48 5.18 4.68
N SER A 36 6.28 4.58 4.73
CA SER A 36 5.68 4.08 5.97
C SER A 36 4.72 2.95 5.66
N LEU A 37 4.79 1.89 6.45
CA LEU A 37 3.90 0.74 6.38
C LEU A 37 3.60 0.25 7.81
N SER A 38 2.32 0.12 8.15
CA SER A 38 1.89 -0.42 9.44
C SER A 38 0.65 -1.29 9.29
N PRO A 39 0.64 -2.52 9.83
CA PRO A 39 1.79 -3.19 10.45
C PRO A 39 2.89 -3.51 9.43
N GLU A 40 4.14 -3.63 9.87
CA GLU A 40 5.29 -3.92 8.98
C GLU A 40 5.18 -5.28 8.26
N THR A 41 4.31 -6.17 8.77
CA THR A 41 4.08 -7.53 8.26
C THR A 41 2.96 -7.60 7.22
N VAL A 42 2.55 -6.48 6.61
CA VAL A 42 1.50 -6.47 5.58
C VAL A 42 2.02 -7.10 4.30
N TRP A 43 1.26 -8.06 3.76
CA TRP A 43 1.42 -8.55 2.39
C TRP A 43 0.27 -8.04 1.52
N ILE A 44 0.53 -7.85 0.23
CA ILE A 44 -0.52 -7.57 -0.76
C ILE A 44 -0.70 -8.83 -1.58
N GLN A 45 -1.92 -9.35 -1.62
CA GLN A 45 -2.29 -10.43 -2.53
C GLN A 45 -2.96 -9.82 -3.75
N GLN A 46 -2.40 -10.04 -4.94
CA GLN A 46 -3.12 -9.77 -6.17
C GLN A 46 -4.19 -10.86 -6.35
N GLY A 47 -5.46 -10.47 -6.33
CA GLY A 47 -6.55 -11.38 -6.65
C GLY A 47 -6.53 -11.78 -8.13
N GLY A 48 -6.83 -13.05 -8.41
CA GLY A 48 -7.04 -13.58 -9.75
C GLY A 48 -8.26 -14.49 -9.75
N GLY A 49 -9.30 -14.06 -10.47
CA GLY A 49 -10.54 -14.76 -10.77
C GLY A 49 -11.23 -14.06 -11.92
#